data_AF-B3N2A0-F1
#
_entry.id   AF-B3N2A0-F1
#
_cell.length_a   1.000
_cell.length_b   1.000
_cell.length_c   1.000
_cell.angle_alpha   90.00
_cell.angle_beta   90.00
_cell.angle_gamma   90.00
#
_symmetry.space_group_name_H-M   'P 1'
#
loop_
_entity.id
_entity.type
_entity.pdbx_description
1 polymer ?
#
loop_
_entity_poly.entity_id
_entity_poly.type
_entity_poly.pdbx_seq_one_letter_code
_entity_poly.pdbx_strand_id
1 'polypeptide(L)' 'MYAESPEDYLDITLNESNCLALLESPYSRTLKPAIDQQLAASNSFPAFFSALTLELFQRATVTIT' A
#
# COMPACT_ATOMS: atom_id res chain seq x y z
N MET A 1 5.91 -7.60 -7.14
CA MET A 1 5.24 -8.41 -8.18
C MET A 1 4.50 -7.53 -9.17
N TYR A 2 3.74 -6.52 -8.71
CA TYR A 2 3.00 -5.58 -9.57
C TYR A 2 3.41 -4.12 -9.36
N ALA A 3 4.61 -3.88 -8.83
CA ALA A 3 5.14 -2.53 -8.71
C ALA A 3 5.34 -1.95 -10.11
N GLU A 4 4.95 -0.69 -10.31
CA GLU A 4 5.01 -0.03 -11.62
C GLU A 4 6.46 0.42 -11.92
N SER A 5 7.23 0.75 -10.88
CA SER A 5 8.65 1.08 -10.93
C SER A 5 9.49 0.20 -9.98
N PRO A 6 10.79 -0.05 -10.28
CA PRO A 6 11.72 -0.67 -9.34
C PRO A 6 11.92 0.14 -8.05
N GLU A 7 11.58 1.44 -8.09
CA GLU A 7 11.72 2.38 -6.98
C GLU A 7 10.45 2.45 -6.11
N ASP A 8 9.39 1.74 -6.49
CA ASP A 8 8.12 1.75 -5.75
C ASP A 8 8.17 0.73 -4.61
N TYR A 9 8.48 1.23 -3.42
CA TYR A 9 8.48 0.42 -2.20
C TYR A 9 7.76 1.13 -1.04
N LEU A 10 7.28 0.29 -0.12
CA LEU A 10 6.63 0.69 1.11
C LEU A 10 7.50 0.28 2.28
N ASP A 11 7.85 1.25 3.11
CA ASP A 11 8.62 1.02 4.32
C ASP A 11 7.67 0.86 5.51
N ILE A 12 7.87 -0.21 6.28
CA ILE A 12 7.06 -0.50 7.46
C ILE A 12 8.00 -0.59 8.64
N THR A 13 7.67 0.12 9.72
CA THR A 13 8.38 0.03 10.98
C THR A 13 7.46 -0.54 12.06
N LEU A 14 8.07 -1.13 13.09
CA LEU A 14 7.39 -1.47 14.32
C LEU A 14 7.60 -0.33 15.30
N ASN A 15 6.52 0.28 15.79
CA ASN A 15 6.60 1.32 16.80
C ASN A 15 6.84 0.73 18.20
N GLU A 16 7.13 1.59 19.17
CA GLU A 16 7.36 1.22 20.57
C GLU A 16 6.14 0.56 21.25
N SER A 17 4.95 0.72 20.67
CA SER A 17 3.71 0.10 21.12
C SER A 17 3.44 -1.27 20.46
N ASN A 18 4.42 -1.87 19.80
CA ASN A 18 4.30 -3.12 19.04
C ASN A 18 3.25 -3.06 17.91
N CYS A 19 2.91 -1.85 17.43
CA CYS A 19 2.06 -1.66 16.26
C CYS A 19 2.92 -1.41 15.03
N LEU A 20 2.49 -1.95 13.90
CA LEU A 20 3.08 -1.63 12.61
C LEU A 20 2.68 -0.21 12.20
N ALA A 21 3.62 0.54 11.66
CA ALA A 21 3.42 1.88 11.13
C ALA A 21 4.06 1.96 9.73
N LEU A 22 3.31 2.51 8.78
CA LEU A 22 3.81 2.77 7.44
C LEU A 22 4.61 4.09 7.45
N LEU A 23 5.85 4.05 6.98
CA LEU A 23 6.67 5.25 6.84
C LEU A 23 6.33 5.98 5.54
N GLU A 24 6.45 7.31 5.56
CA GLU A 24 6.17 8.11 4.38
C GLU A 24 7.29 7.98 3.34
N SER A 25 6.95 7.44 2.18
CA SER A 25 7.80 7.38 0.99
C SER A 25 7.11 8.11 -0.18
N PRO A 26 7.83 8.44 -1.26
CA PRO A 26 7.22 9.02 -2.46
C PRO A 26 6.07 8.17 -2.99
N TYR A 27 6.22 6.84 -2.93
CA TYR A 27 5.21 5.88 -3.33
C TYR A 27 4.05 5.77 -2.33
N SER A 28 4.32 5.79 -1.02
CA SER A 28 3.25 5.79 -0.03
C SER A 28 2.36 7.05 -0.12
N ARG A 29 2.89 8.16 -0.64
CA ARG A 29 2.13 9.40 -0.83
C ARG A 29 1.11 9.31 -1.97
N THR A 30 1.41 8.55 -3.04
CA THR A 30 0.44 8.33 -4.12
C THR A 30 -0.72 7.46 -3.65
N LEU A 31 -0.43 6.54 -2.73
CA LEU A 31 -1.38 5.60 -2.13
C LEU A 31 -2.09 6.16 -0.89
N LYS A 32 -1.67 7.32 -0.38
CA LYS A 32 -2.10 7.90 0.91
C LYS A 32 -3.63 7.94 1.10
N PRO A 33 -4.44 8.34 0.09
CA PRO A 33 -5.90 8.34 0.24
C PRO A 33 -6.49 6.94 0.45
N ALA A 34 -5.97 5.93 -0.25
CA ALA A 34 -6.41 4.53 -0.13
C ALA A 34 -5.90 3.87 1.17
N ILE A 35 -4.66 4.18 1.54
CA ILE A 35 -4.02 3.79 2.82
C ILE A 35 -4.86 4.31 3.98
N ASP A 36 -5.13 5.61 4.03
CA ASP A 36 -5.84 6.25 5.14
C ASP A 36 -7.26 5.67 5.26
N GLN A 37 -7.95 5.46 4.14
CA GLN A 37 -9.28 4.87 4.14
C GLN A 37 -9.28 3.42 4.68
N GLN A 38 -8.31 2.59 4.29
CA GLN A 38 -8.29 1.18 4.70
C GLN A 38 -7.70 0.95 6.09
N LEU A 39 -6.65 1.69 6.48
CA LEU A 39 -6.10 1.62 7.82
C LEU A 39 -7.07 2.19 8.85
N ALA A 40 -7.78 3.29 8.53
CA ALA A 40 -8.80 3.82 9.43
C ALA A 40 -10.03 2.90 9.56
N ALA A 41 -10.42 2.19 8.49
CA ALA A 41 -11.59 1.32 8.51
C ALA A 41 -11.35 -0.03 9.19
N SER A 42 -10.17 -0.63 9.00
CA SER A 42 -9.92 -2.04 9.36
C SER A 42 -8.77 -2.24 10.35
N ASN A 43 -7.93 -1.22 10.56
CA ASN A 43 -6.69 -1.27 11.37
C ASN A 43 -5.84 -2.54 11.13
N SER A 44 -5.83 -3.03 9.89
CA SER A 44 -5.26 -4.34 9.52
C SER A 44 -4.36 -4.19 8.30
N PHE A 45 -3.05 -4.32 8.53
CA PHE A 45 -2.03 -4.34 7.48
C PHE A 45 -2.25 -5.47 6.45
N PRO A 46 -2.62 -6.71 6.84
CA PRO A 46 -2.94 -7.75 5.87
C PRO A 46 -4.08 -7.35 4.90
N ALA A 47 -5.13 -6.70 5.41
CA ALA A 47 -6.23 -6.23 4.57
C ALA A 47 -5.79 -5.11 3.62
N PHE A 48 -4.97 -4.19 4.12
CA PHE A 48 -4.33 -3.15 3.31
C PHE A 48 -3.52 -3.73 2.15
N PHE A 49 -2.58 -4.64 2.42
CA PHE A 49 -1.74 -5.23 1.38
C PHE A 49 -2.53 -6.06 0.37
N SER A 50 -3.61 -6.72 0.81
CA SER A 50 -4.47 -7.50 -0.09
C SER A 50 -5.16 -6.60 -1.12
N ALA A 51 -5.74 -5.49 -0.68
CA ALA A 51 -6.40 -4.54 -1.58
C ALA A 51 -5.41 -3.83 -2.49
N LEU A 52 -4.26 -3.39 -1.96
CA LEU A 52 -3.20 -2.79 -2.77
C LEU A 52 -2.70 -3.76 -3.85
N THR A 53 -2.50 -5.03 -3.49
CA THR A 53 -2.07 -6.05 -4.46
C THR A 53 -3.12 -6.25 -5.54
N LEU A 54 -4.41 -6.24 -5.19
CA LEU A 54 -5.51 -6.38 -6.16
C LEU A 54 -5.59 -5.17 -7.10
N GLU A 55 -5.45 -3.95 -6.57
CA GLU A 55 -5.44 -2.72 -7.36
C GLU A 55 -4.25 -2.70 -8.33
N LEU A 56 -3.05 -3.00 -7.85
CA LEU A 56 -1.85 -3.06 -8.69
C LEU A 56 -1.95 -4.17 -9.74
N PHE A 57 -2.54 -5.32 -9.40
CA PHE A 57 -2.82 -6.38 -10.36
C PHE A 57 -3.80 -5.92 -11.44
N GLN A 58 -4.88 -5.23 -11.08
CA GLN A 58 -5.83 -4.67 -12.05
C GLN A 58 -5.12 -3.68 -12.98
N ARG A 59 -4.32 -2.76 -12.44
CA ARG A 59 -3.56 -1.78 -13.25
C ARG A 59 -2.56 -2.46 -14.18
N ALA A 60 -1.90 -3.52 -13.71
CA ALA A 60 -0.98 -4.31 -14.53
C ALA A 60 -1.68 -5.16 -15.62
N THR A 61 -2.98 -5.42 -15.48
CA THR A 61 -3.76 -6.25 -16.43
C THR A 61 -4.75 -5.45 -17.30
N VAL A 62 -5.01 -4.18 -16.98
CA VAL A 62 -5.79 -3.28 -17.83
C VAL A 62 -4.93 -2.84 -19.02
N THR A 63 -5.05 -3.58 -20.12
CA THR A 63 -4.62 -3.13 -21.44
C THR A 63 -5.53 -1.97 -21.86
N ILE A 64 -4.97 -0.76 -22.01
CA ILE A 64 -5.65 0.33 -22.71
C ILE A 64 -5.85 -0.12 -24.16
N THR A 65 -7.09 -0.44 -24.53
CA THR A 65 -7.55 -0.59 -25.91
C THR A 65 -7.95 0.75 -26.49
#